data_AF-A0A959P0D3-F1
#
_entry.id   AF-A0A959P0D3-F1
#
_cell.length_a   1.000
_cell.length_b   1.000
_cell.length_c   1.000
_cell.angle_alpha   90.00
_cell.angle_beta   90.00
_cell.angle_gamma   90.00
#
_symmetry.space_group_name_H-M   'P 1'
#
loop_
_entity.id
_entity.type
_entity.pdbx_description
1 polymer ?
#
loop_
_entity_poly.entity_id
_entity_poly.type
_entity_poly.pdbx_seq_one_letter_code
_entity_poly.pdbx_strand_id
1 'polypeptide(L)' 'GQFHVTDYLKHIPLWERKILSYYLFKKELVDEKELVDWFNNRYKTWSGYAVSLIMEDVFHQHKLKPLPWMKKIMRED' A
#
# COMPACT_ATOMS: atom_id res chain seq x y z
N GLY A 1 -24.51 5.98 0.27
CA GLY A 1 -23.24 5.32 0.65
C GLY A 1 -22.18 5.80 -0.30
N GLN A 2 -21.23 6.60 0.17
CA GLN A 2 -20.14 7.13 -0.66
C GLN A 2 -18.95 6.17 -0.59
N PHE A 3 -19.08 5.04 -1.29
CA PHE A 3 -17.90 4.28 -1.66
C PHE A 3 -17.44 4.85 -3.01
N HIS A 4 -16.19 5.31 -3.10
CA HIS A 4 -15.46 5.65 -4.34
C HIS A 4 -15.42 7.11 -4.85
N VAL A 5 -15.74 8.12 -4.04
CA VAL A 5 -15.17 9.47 -4.22
C VAL A 5 -14.58 9.91 -2.91
N THR A 6 -13.35 9.50 -2.64
CA THR A 6 -12.59 10.02 -1.51
C THR A 6 -11.61 11.03 -2.07
N ASP A 7 -11.62 12.24 -1.52
CA ASP A 7 -10.55 13.22 -1.67
C ASP A 7 -9.15 12.57 -1.63
N TYR A 8 -8.15 13.31 -2.10
CA TYR A 8 -6.73 12.93 -2.05
C TYR A 8 -6.38 12.08 -0.84
N LEU A 9 -5.60 11.01 -1.05
CA LEU A 9 -5.08 10.18 0.02
C LEU A 9 -4.34 11.08 1.03
N LYS A 10 -4.70 11.02 2.31
CA LYS A 10 -4.12 11.89 3.36
C LYS A 10 -3.20 11.14 4.30
N HIS A 11 -3.43 9.85 4.49
CA HIS A 11 -2.76 9.04 5.49
C HIS A 11 -2.70 7.59 5.03
N ILE A 12 -1.61 6.91 5.36
CA ILE A 12 -1.41 5.47 5.15
C ILE A 12 -0.87 4.89 6.48
N PRO A 13 -1.60 3.96 7.12
CA PRO A 13 -1.13 3.30 8.34
C PRO A 13 0.28 2.70 8.20
N LEU A 14 1.09 2.74 9.27
CA LEU A 14 2.49 2.34 9.23
C LEU A 14 2.73 0.93 8.66
N TRP A 15 1.82 -0.02 8.93
CA TRP A 15 1.95 -1.40 8.44
C TRP A 15 1.70 -1.49 6.92
N GLU A 16 0.68 -0.80 6.40
CA GLU A 16 0.44 -0.68 4.95
C GLU A 16 1.61 0.05 4.28
N ARG A 17 2.11 1.11 4.91
CA ARG A 17 3.27 1.87 4.44
C ARG A 17 4.49 0.97 4.28
N LYS A 18 4.77 0.07 5.23
CA LYS A 18 5.88 -0.89 5.13
C LYS A 18 5.69 -1.85 3.94
N ILE A 19 4.49 -2.38 3.76
CA ILE A 19 4.19 -3.28 2.63
C ILE A 19 4.37 -2.55 1.30
N LEU A 20 3.77 -1.37 1.16
CA LEU A 20 3.86 -0.54 -0.05
C LEU A 20 5.29 -0.07 -0.33
N SER A 21 6.06 0.28 0.71
CA SER A 21 7.48 0.67 0.60
C SER A 21 8.31 -0.45 -0.01
N TYR A 22 8.12 -1.67 0.49
CA TYR A 22 8.86 -2.82 -0.01
C TYR A 22 8.36 -3.26 -1.40
N TYR A 23 7.04 -3.29 -1.60
CA TYR A 23 6.45 -3.77 -2.84
C TYR A 23 6.81 -2.86 -4.02
N LEU A 24 6.56 -1.55 -3.88
CA LEU A 24 6.70 -0.56 -4.95
C LEU A 24 8.12 -0.01 -5.11
N PHE A 25 8.86 0.16 -4.00
CA PHE A 25 10.14 0.86 -4.01
C PHE A 25 11.33 0.01 -3.56
N LYS A 26 11.12 -1.25 -3.13
CA LYS A 26 12.14 -2.12 -2.55
C LYS A 26 12.90 -1.47 -1.38
N LYS A 27 12.23 -0.58 -0.65
CA LYS A 27 12.75 0.09 0.56
C LYS A 27 12.07 -0.46 1.80
N GLU A 28 12.75 -0.42 2.94
CA GLU A 28 12.16 -0.85 4.22
C GLU A 28 11.00 0.08 4.64
N LEU A 29 11.19 1.39 4.48
CA LEU A 29 10.19 2.39 4.82
C LEU A 29 10.40 3.64 3.97
N VAL A 30 9.39 3.99 3.19
CA VAL A 30 9.25 5.27 2.50
C VAL A 30 8.55 6.24 3.45
N ASP A 31 8.91 7.52 3.36
CA ASP A 31 8.22 8.57 4.11
C ASP A 31 6.73 8.61 3.72
N GLU A 32 5.85 8.88 4.68
CA GLU A 32 4.42 8.91 4.40
C GLU A 32 4.04 9.97 3.38
N LYS A 33 4.63 11.17 3.49
CA LYS A 33 4.33 12.25 2.55
C LYS A 33 4.80 11.87 1.14
N GLU A 34 6.00 11.29 1.01
CA GLU A 34 6.50 10.78 -0.28
C GLU A 34 5.55 9.74 -0.89
N LEU A 35 5.09 8.78 -0.09
CA LEU A 35 4.20 7.73 -0.56
C LEU A 35 2.81 8.28 -0.95
N VAL A 36 2.25 9.14 -0.11
CA VAL A 36 0.96 9.81 -0.37
C VAL A 36 1.03 10.67 -1.63
N ASP A 37 2.08 11.47 -1.78
CA ASP A 37 2.30 12.29 -2.97
C ASP A 37 2.45 11.42 -4.22
N TRP A 38 3.15 10.29 -4.13
CA TRP A 38 3.28 9.34 -5.24
C TRP A 38 1.93 8.80 -5.71
N PHE A 39 1.07 8.38 -4.77
CA PHE A 39 -0.28 7.91 -5.10
C PHE A 39 -1.15 9.02 -5.67
N ASN A 40 -1.17 10.20 -5.03
CA ASN A 40 -1.97 11.35 -5.47
C ASN A 40 -1.55 11.87 -6.84
N ASN A 41 -0.27 11.91 -7.14
CA ASN A 41 0.22 12.32 -8.46
C ASN A 41 -0.12 11.30 -9.54
N ARG A 42 -0.07 9.99 -9.21
CA ARG A 42 -0.27 8.92 -10.19
C ARG A 42 -1.74 8.60 -10.44
N TYR A 43 -2.56 8.58 -9.40
CA TYR A 43 -3.95 8.08 -9.46
C TYR A 43 -4.99 9.16 -9.16
N LYS A 44 -4.60 10.36 -8.70
CA LYS A 44 -5.49 11.51 -8.47
C LYS A 44 -6.64 11.14 -7.53
N THR A 45 -7.89 11.35 -7.94
CA THR A 45 -9.09 11.01 -7.16
C THR A 45 -9.25 9.50 -6.91
N TRP A 46 -8.46 8.66 -7.58
CA TRP A 46 -8.47 7.22 -7.43
C TRP A 46 -7.39 6.70 -6.48
N SER A 47 -6.60 7.56 -5.82
CA SER A 47 -5.50 7.14 -4.94
C SER A 47 -5.90 6.12 -3.89
N GLY A 48 -7.00 6.37 -3.16
CA GLY A 48 -7.50 5.43 -2.14
C GLY A 48 -7.85 4.07 -2.75
N TYR A 49 -8.49 4.07 -3.92
CA TYR A 49 -8.84 2.84 -4.62
C TYR A 49 -7.61 2.10 -5.15
N ALA A 50 -6.62 2.82 -5.67
CA ALA A 50 -5.36 2.25 -6.13
C ALA A 50 -4.58 1.60 -4.97
N VAL A 51 -4.57 2.21 -3.79
CA VAL A 51 -3.99 1.60 -2.58
C VAL A 51 -4.68 0.26 -2.28
N SER A 52 -6.01 0.24 -2.24
CA SER A 52 -6.78 -0.98 -1.95
C SER A 52 -6.46 -2.11 -2.95
N LEU A 53 -6.45 -1.80 -4.25
CA LEU A 53 -6.16 -2.80 -5.30
C LEU A 53 -4.74 -3.33 -5.23
N ILE A 54 -3.75 -2.46 -4.97
CA ILE A 54 -2.35 -2.89 -4.84
C ILE A 54 -2.18 -3.78 -3.61
N MET A 55 -2.82 -3.43 -2.48
CA MET A 55 -2.79 -4.28 -1.28
C MET A 55 -3.44 -5.64 -1.56
N GLU A 56 -4.60 -5.66 -2.21
CA GLU A 56 -5.29 -6.89 -2.62
C GLU A 56 -4.40 -7.79 -3.48
N ASP A 57 -3.74 -7.22 -4.50
CA ASP A 57 -2.79 -7.93 -5.35
C ASP A 57 -1.62 -8.52 -4.55
N VAL A 58 -1.03 -7.73 -3.63
CA VAL A 58 0.06 -8.20 -2.75
C VAL A 58 -0.38 -9.38 -1.87
N PHE A 59 -1.54 -9.28 -1.23
CA PHE A 59 -2.09 -10.36 -0.40
C PHE A 59 -2.45 -11.59 -1.24
N HIS A 60 -2.99 -11.39 -2.44
CA HIS A 60 -3.31 -12.48 -3.36
C HIS A 60 -2.05 -13.24 -3.78
N GLN A 61 -0.99 -12.52 -4.15
CA GLN A 61 0.32 -13.12 -4.44
C GLN A 61 0.87 -13.88 -3.24
N HIS A 62 0.79 -13.30 -2.03
CA HIS A 62 1.24 -13.98 -0.80
C HIS A 62 0.49 -15.29 -0.54
N LYS A 63 -0.83 -15.29 -0.78
CA LYS A 63 -1.67 -16.49 -0.62
C LYS A 63 -1.27 -17.60 -1.59
N LEU A 64 -0.95 -17.27 -2.84
CA LEU A 64 -0.52 -18.24 -3.85
C LEU A 64 0.91 -18.75 -3.59
N LYS A 65 1.80 -17.84 -3.25
CA LYS A 65 3.20 -18.13 -2.94
C LYS A 65 3.64 -17.26 -1.77
N PRO A 66 3.84 -17.85 -0.58
CA PRO A 66 4.23 -17.09 0.60
C PRO A 66 5.45 -16.21 0.33
N LEU A 67 5.28 -14.91 0.55
CA LEU A 67 6.33 -13.91 0.40
C LEU A 67 7.06 -13.74 1.74
N PRO A 68 8.32 -14.17 1.88
CA PRO A 68 9.01 -14.16 3.18
C PRO A 68 9.16 -12.76 3.78
N TRP A 69 9.38 -11.74 2.94
CA TRP A 69 9.47 -10.36 3.36
C TRP A 69 8.16 -9.83 3.96
N MET A 70 7.03 -10.32 3.49
CA MET A 70 5.71 -9.90 3.95
C MET A 70 5.38 -10.50 5.33
N LYS A 71 5.75 -11.78 5.56
CA LYS A 71 5.61 -12.43 6.88
C LYS A 71 6.36 -11.66 7.97
N LYS A 72 7.60 -11.25 7.65
CA LYS A 72 8.43 -10.44 8.56
C LYS A 72 7.77 -9.09 8.91
N ILE A 73 7.08 -8.46 7.96
CA ILE A 73 6.35 -7.21 8.20
C ILE A 73 5.11 -7.44 9.06
N MET A 74 4.36 -8.52 8.77
CA MET A 74 3.12 -8.87 9.47
C MET A 74 3.35 -9.54 10.83
N ARG A 75 4.60 -9.92 11.15
CA ARG A 75 4.98 -10.67 12.36
C ARG A 75 4.23 -12.02 12.47
N GLU A 76 4.07 -12.69 11.34
CA GLU A 76 3.47 -14.04 11.26
C GLU A 76 4.52 -15.16 11.51
N ASP A 77 5.50 -14.90 12.38
CA ASP A 77 6.56 -15.85 12.77
C ASP A 77 6.09 -16.77 13.90
#